data_AF-A0A645CRX0-F1
#
_entry.id   AF-A0A645CRX0-F1
#
_cell.length_a   1.000
_cell.length_b   1.000
_cell.length_c   1.000
_cell.angle_alpha   90.00
_cell.angle_beta   90.00
_cell.angle_gamma   90.00
#
_symmetry.space_group_name_H-M   'P 1'
#
loop_
_entity.id
_entity.type
_entity.pdbx_description
1 polymer ?
#
loop_
_entity_poly.entity_id
_entity_poly.type
_entity_poly.pdbx_seq_one_letter_code
_entity_poly.pdbx_strand_id
1 'polypeptide(L)'
;MVTLAEKMLDVALANWSDFYTVKGVARAFKIDVPGLNKPLIGEFDMVTQEGGKACIVDWKTSAARWPAGKADRDLQATVFSYAFRQLEGVTPLFRFDVTTKTKNPSCECHYTSRNASAFRRFEVLANKVQGAIDKGVFLPSETSFACAECPYKNRCRKWHWQVKVR
;
A
#
# COMPACT_ATOMS: atom_id res chain seq x y z
N MET A 1 7.38 -25.04 7.97
CA MET A 1 6.82 -23.92 7.17
C MET A 1 5.31 -23.98 7.12
N VAL A 2 4.70 -25.13 6.77
CA VAL A 2 3.23 -25.29 6.76
C VAL A 2 2.59 -24.97 8.12
N THR A 3 3.16 -25.48 9.22
CA THR A 3 2.67 -25.24 10.58
C THR A 3 2.71 -23.78 11.05
N LEU A 4 3.56 -22.94 10.45
CA LEU A 4 3.58 -21.50 10.76
C LEU A 4 2.48 -20.77 9.99
N ALA A 5 2.30 -21.12 8.71
CA ALA A 5 1.26 -20.55 7.87
C ALA A 5 -0.14 -20.86 8.43
N GLU A 6 -0.37 -22.10 8.89
CA GLU A 6 -1.61 -22.48 9.57
C GLU A 6 -1.89 -21.58 10.77
N LYS A 7 -0.93 -21.43 11.69
CA LYS A 7 -1.06 -20.53 12.85
C LYS A 7 -1.32 -19.08 12.47
N MET A 8 -0.71 -18.60 11.39
CA MET A 8 -0.93 -17.25 10.89
C MET A 8 -2.36 -17.08 10.35
N LEU A 9 -2.88 -18.08 9.64
CA LEU A 9 -4.26 -18.09 9.16
C LEU A 9 -5.25 -18.16 10.33
N ASP A 10 -5.00 -19.00 11.33
CA ASP A 10 -5.86 -19.14 12.51
C ASP A 10 -6.05 -17.79 13.21
N VAL A 11 -4.96 -17.04 13.45
CA VAL A 11 -5.06 -15.73 14.11
C VAL A 11 -5.66 -14.65 13.21
N ALA A 12 -5.50 -14.74 11.89
CA ALA A 12 -6.15 -13.83 10.95
C ALA A 12 -7.66 -14.07 10.91
N LEU A 13 -8.09 -15.33 10.79
CA LEU A 13 -9.49 -15.74 10.77
C LEU A 13 -10.20 -15.45 12.09
N ALA A 14 -9.53 -15.67 13.23
CA ALA A 14 -10.08 -15.30 14.54
C ALA A 14 -10.33 -13.79 14.66
N ASN A 15 -9.50 -12.97 14.02
CA ASN A 15 -9.67 -11.51 13.96
C ASN A 15 -10.75 -11.09 12.94
N TRP A 16 -10.92 -11.84 11.85
CA TRP A 16 -11.95 -11.61 10.82
C TRP A 16 -13.25 -12.35 11.11
N SER A 17 -13.76 -12.23 12.33
CA SER A 17 -14.92 -12.99 12.79
C SER A 17 -16.27 -12.50 12.23
N ASP A 18 -16.35 -11.27 11.72
CA ASP A 18 -17.59 -10.69 11.18
C ASP A 18 -17.59 -10.63 9.64
N PHE A 19 -17.73 -11.80 9.02
CA PHE A 19 -17.72 -11.96 7.57
C PHE A 19 -18.98 -11.43 6.87
N TYR A 20 -20.07 -11.15 7.58
CA TYR A 20 -21.29 -10.56 7.00
C TYR A 20 -21.08 -9.12 6.52
N THR A 21 -20.02 -8.48 6.98
CA THR A 21 -19.64 -7.12 6.57
C THR A 21 -18.91 -7.08 5.23
N VAL A 22 -18.44 -8.22 4.70
CA VAL A 22 -17.66 -8.28 3.46
C VAL A 22 -18.53 -7.91 2.26
N LYS A 23 -18.08 -6.92 1.48
CA LYS A 23 -18.73 -6.42 0.27
C LYS A 23 -17.99 -6.81 -1.01
N GLY A 24 -16.70 -7.11 -0.92
CA GLY A 24 -15.91 -7.59 -2.03
C GLY A 24 -14.52 -8.04 -1.60
N VAL A 25 -13.95 -8.95 -2.39
CA VAL A 25 -12.59 -9.47 -2.23
C VAL A 25 -11.90 -9.43 -3.60
N ALA A 26 -10.59 -9.19 -3.62
CA ALA A 26 -9.78 -9.08 -4.84
C ALA A 26 -10.46 -8.19 -5.91
N ARG A 27 -10.97 -7.03 -5.47
CA ARG A 27 -11.74 -6.15 -6.35
C ARG A 27 -10.79 -5.27 -7.15
N ALA A 28 -10.58 -5.63 -8.40
CA ALA A 28 -9.79 -4.83 -9.34
C ALA A 28 -10.40 -3.44 -9.56
N PHE A 29 -9.54 -2.46 -9.82
CA PHE A 29 -9.95 -1.12 -10.22
C PHE A 29 -9.04 -0.54 -11.30
N LYS A 30 -9.62 0.40 -12.04
CA LYS A 30 -8.94 1.27 -12.99
C LYS A 30 -9.57 2.65 -12.89
N ILE A 31 -8.75 3.66 -12.65
CA ILE A 31 -9.19 5.06 -12.60
C ILE A 31 -8.19 5.96 -13.32
N ASP A 32 -8.67 7.13 -13.74
CA ASP A 32 -7.83 8.18 -14.30
C ASP A 32 -7.41 9.15 -13.19
N VAL A 33 -6.12 9.47 -13.12
CA VAL A 33 -5.59 10.46 -12.18
C VAL A 33 -5.27 11.72 -13.00
N PRO A 34 -5.79 12.91 -12.61
CA PRO A 34 -5.54 14.14 -13.35
C PRO A 34 -4.04 14.37 -13.62
N GLY A 35 -3.69 14.58 -14.88
CA GLY A 35 -2.32 14.85 -15.36
C GLY A 35 -1.44 13.61 -15.60
N LEU A 36 -1.86 12.41 -15.17
CA LEU A 36 -1.17 11.19 -15.56
C LEU A 36 -1.50 10.80 -17.00
N ASN A 37 -0.49 10.29 -17.72
CA ASN A 37 -0.63 9.82 -19.11
C ASN A 37 -1.15 8.37 -19.21
N LYS A 38 -1.19 7.68 -18.07
CA LYS A 38 -1.64 6.29 -17.94
C LYS A 38 -2.62 6.18 -16.78
N PRO A 39 -3.60 5.26 -16.88
CA PRO A 39 -4.54 5.02 -15.80
C PRO A 39 -3.83 4.41 -14.60
N LEU A 40 -4.31 4.72 -13.40
CA LEU A 40 -3.94 4.01 -12.19
C LEU A 40 -4.78 2.74 -12.10
N ILE A 41 -4.11 1.60 -12.02
CA ILE A 41 -4.73 0.28 -11.85
C ILE A 41 -4.28 -0.34 -10.52
N GLY A 42 -5.14 -1.17 -9.94
CA GLY A 42 -4.82 -1.92 -8.74
C GLY A 42 -5.95 -2.87 -8.36
N GLU A 43 -5.82 -3.47 -7.18
CA GLU A 43 -6.79 -4.41 -6.63
C GLU A 43 -6.92 -4.15 -5.14
N PHE A 44 -8.15 -4.07 -4.63
CA PHE A 44 -8.41 -4.03 -3.20
C PHE A 44 -8.48 -5.47 -2.69
N ASP A 45 -7.62 -5.84 -1.71
CA ASP A 45 -7.63 -7.18 -1.11
C ASP A 45 -9.03 -7.53 -0.59
N MET A 46 -9.62 -6.63 0.22
CA MET A 46 -10.95 -6.77 0.75
C MET A 46 -11.62 -5.42 1.00
N VAL A 47 -12.94 -5.35 0.78
CA VAL A 47 -13.80 -4.22 1.11
C VAL A 47 -14.89 -4.70 2.06
N THR A 48 -15.00 -4.06 3.21
CA THR A 48 -16.01 -4.34 4.24
C THR A 48 -16.91 -3.13 4.49
N GLN A 49 -17.99 -3.33 5.26
CA GLN A 49 -18.83 -2.27 5.79
C GLN A 49 -18.76 -2.25 7.31
N GLU A 50 -18.21 -1.18 7.88
CA GLU A 50 -17.99 -1.03 9.33
C GLU A 50 -18.70 0.22 9.84
N GLY A 51 -19.64 0.06 10.78
CA GLY A 51 -20.42 1.18 11.31
C GLY A 51 -21.13 2.00 10.23
N GLY A 52 -21.59 1.34 9.16
CA GLY A 52 -22.24 1.97 8.01
C GLY A 52 -21.29 2.62 7.00
N LYS A 53 -19.97 2.65 7.25
CA LYS A 53 -18.96 3.20 6.34
C LYS A 53 -18.27 2.09 5.56
N ALA A 54 -17.91 2.36 4.31
CA ALA A 54 -17.00 1.48 3.58
C ALA A 54 -15.62 1.48 4.23
N CYS A 55 -14.99 0.31 4.32
CA CYS A 55 -13.64 0.14 4.84
C CYS A 55 -12.85 -0.73 3.86
N ILE A 56 -11.70 -0.22 3.38
CA ILE A 56 -10.75 -1.04 2.63
C ILE A 56 -9.84 -1.72 3.64
N VAL A 57 -9.70 -3.03 3.50
CA VAL A 57 -8.82 -3.86 4.31
C VAL A 57 -7.71 -4.38 3.42
N ASP A 58 -6.47 -4.08 3.79
CA ASP A 58 -5.26 -4.57 3.12
C ASP A 58 -4.53 -5.52 4.08
N TRP A 59 -4.36 -6.78 3.68
CA TRP A 59 -3.82 -7.81 4.55
C TRP A 59 -2.33 -7.98 4.30
N LYS A 60 -1.53 -7.84 5.36
CA LYS A 60 -0.07 -7.89 5.29
C LYS A 60 0.48 -8.92 6.25
N THR A 61 1.61 -9.51 5.87
CA THR A 61 2.44 -10.26 6.80
C THR A 61 3.70 -9.46 7.14
N SER A 62 4.17 -9.55 8.38
CA SER A 62 5.32 -8.78 8.85
C SER A 62 6.22 -9.60 9.77
N ALA A 63 7.53 -9.37 9.74
CA ALA A 63 8.45 -10.05 10.67
C ALA A 63 8.23 -9.64 12.14
N ALA A 64 7.70 -8.43 12.36
CA ALA A 64 7.40 -7.87 13.67
C ALA A 64 6.12 -7.02 13.62
N ARG A 65 5.58 -6.69 14.80
CA ARG A 65 4.45 -5.76 14.93
C ARG A 65 4.77 -4.40 14.34
N TRP A 66 3.76 -3.70 13.86
CA TRP A 66 3.96 -2.36 13.31
C TRP A 66 4.07 -1.33 14.44
N PRO A 67 5.01 -0.38 14.35
CA PRO A 67 5.03 0.75 15.27
C PRO A 67 3.82 1.66 15.03
N ALA A 68 3.40 2.36 16.08
CA ALA A 68 2.34 3.36 16.00
C ALA A 68 2.62 4.39 14.89
N GLY A 69 1.57 4.81 14.18
CA GLY A 69 1.66 5.80 13.10
C GLY A 69 2.34 5.30 11.81
N LYS A 70 2.68 4.00 11.70
CA LYS A 70 3.16 3.44 10.43
C LYS A 70 2.07 3.47 9.35
N ALA A 71 0.84 3.04 9.69
CA ALA A 71 -0.30 3.03 8.77
C ALA A 71 -0.65 4.43 8.23
N ASP A 72 -0.50 5.48 9.05
CA ASP A 72 -0.80 6.85 8.65
C ASP A 72 0.18 7.42 7.61
N ARG A 73 1.41 6.91 7.61
CA ARG A 73 2.47 7.34 6.68
C ARG A 73 2.50 6.53 5.39
N ASP A 74 1.74 5.44 5.31
CA ASP A 74 1.74 4.56 4.15
C ASP A 74 0.99 5.19 2.97
N LEU A 75 1.68 5.25 1.82
CA LEU A 75 1.12 5.81 0.59
C LEU A 75 0.04 4.90 0.00
N GLN A 76 0.12 3.58 0.17
CA GLN A 76 -0.86 2.61 -0.35
C GLN A 76 -2.28 2.94 0.12
N ALA A 77 -2.44 3.23 1.41
CA ALA A 77 -3.71 3.66 1.97
C ALA A 77 -4.24 4.95 1.31
N THR A 78 -3.36 5.89 0.94
CA THR A 78 -3.76 7.09 0.20
C THR A 78 -4.24 6.76 -1.21
N VAL A 79 -3.48 5.93 -1.93
CA VAL A 79 -3.78 5.55 -3.32
C VAL A 79 -5.10 4.78 -3.39
N PHE A 80 -5.30 3.82 -2.48
CA PHE A 80 -6.49 2.99 -2.48
C PHE A 80 -7.74 3.77 -2.05
N SER A 81 -7.65 4.58 -0.98
CA SER A 81 -8.77 5.46 -0.61
C SER A 81 -9.11 6.48 -1.70
N TYR A 82 -8.10 6.98 -2.43
CA TYR A 82 -8.31 7.87 -3.58
C TYR A 82 -9.06 7.17 -4.71
N ALA A 83 -8.61 5.97 -5.11
CA ALA A 83 -9.25 5.17 -6.14
C ALA A 83 -10.70 4.80 -5.78
N PHE A 84 -10.92 4.36 -4.55
CA PHE A 84 -12.25 4.03 -4.06
C PHE A 84 -13.18 5.24 -4.07
N ARG A 85 -12.70 6.42 -3.64
CA ARG A 85 -13.48 7.65 -3.70
C ARG A 85 -13.86 8.05 -5.12
N GLN A 86 -12.97 7.88 -6.10
CA GLN A 86 -13.31 8.17 -7.49
C GLN A 86 -14.39 7.22 -8.03
N LEU A 87 -14.37 5.94 -7.65
CA LEU A 87 -15.32 4.94 -8.12
C LEU A 87 -16.69 5.06 -7.44
N GLU A 88 -16.70 5.30 -6.13
CA GLU A 88 -17.90 5.16 -5.29
C GLU A 88 -18.44 6.50 -4.77
N GLY A 89 -17.72 7.61 -5.03
CA GLY A 89 -18.09 8.94 -4.57
C GLY A 89 -17.90 9.21 -3.07
N VAL A 90 -17.45 8.21 -2.29
CA VAL A 90 -17.28 8.32 -0.83
C VAL A 90 -15.85 7.99 -0.40
N THR A 91 -15.34 8.68 0.63
CA THR A 91 -14.04 8.33 1.22
C THR A 91 -14.21 7.16 2.19
N PRO A 92 -13.51 6.03 1.99
CA PRO A 92 -13.59 4.89 2.90
C PRO A 92 -12.70 5.09 4.13
N LEU A 93 -12.95 4.30 5.18
CA LEU A 93 -11.91 3.96 6.15
C LEU A 93 -10.85 3.08 5.48
N PHE A 94 -9.63 3.06 6.03
CA PHE A 94 -8.59 2.15 5.57
C PHE A 94 -8.00 1.42 6.77
N ARG A 95 -7.82 0.11 6.65
CA ARG A 95 -7.27 -0.73 7.71
C ARG A 95 -6.21 -1.65 7.13
N PHE A 96 -5.04 -1.66 7.77
CA PHE A 96 -4.07 -2.73 7.56
C PHE A 96 -4.30 -3.82 8.58
N ASP A 97 -4.54 -5.04 8.13
CA ASP A 97 -4.54 -6.21 8.99
C ASP A 97 -3.17 -6.86 8.90
N VAL A 98 -2.40 -6.82 9.98
CA VAL A 98 -1.00 -7.22 9.97
C VAL A 98 -0.81 -8.49 10.79
N THR A 99 -0.52 -9.59 10.10
CA THR A 99 -0.18 -10.87 10.75
C THR A 99 1.33 -11.02 10.91
N THR A 100 1.78 -11.23 12.15
CA THR A 100 3.21 -11.38 12.44
C THR A 100 3.73 -12.79 12.11
N LYS A 101 4.95 -12.88 11.58
CA LYS A 101 5.65 -14.12 11.19
C LYS A 101 6.52 -14.69 12.33
N THR A 102 6.14 -14.42 13.58
CA THR A 102 6.87 -14.89 14.77
C THR A 102 6.48 -16.32 15.11
N LYS A 103 7.17 -16.96 16.07
CA LYS A 103 6.81 -18.31 16.55
C LYS A 103 5.35 -18.41 17.04
N ASN A 104 4.84 -17.31 17.60
CA ASN A 104 3.47 -17.15 18.07
C ASN A 104 2.84 -15.95 17.32
N PRO A 105 2.29 -16.18 16.12
CA PRO A 105 1.68 -15.13 15.31
C PRO A 105 0.60 -14.35 16.07
N SER A 106 0.43 -13.10 15.69
CA SER A 106 -0.68 -12.24 16.09
C SER A 106 -1.17 -11.46 14.89
N CYS A 107 -2.48 -11.20 14.81
CA CYS A 107 -3.07 -10.31 13.82
C CYS A 107 -3.49 -8.99 14.50
N GLU A 108 -3.02 -7.86 13.99
CA GLU A 108 -3.34 -6.52 14.53
C GLU A 108 -3.98 -5.65 13.46
N CYS A 109 -5.07 -4.97 13.84
CA CYS A 109 -5.78 -4.03 12.98
C CYS A 109 -5.22 -2.62 13.17
N HIS A 110 -4.70 -2.02 12.10
CA HIS A 110 -4.20 -0.63 12.10
C HIS A 110 -5.08 0.24 11.20
N TYR A 111 -6.03 0.91 11.84
CA TYR A 111 -6.92 1.85 11.17
C TYR A 111 -6.23 3.16 10.84
N THR A 112 -6.62 3.73 9.71
CA THR A 112 -6.22 5.05 9.27
C THR A 112 -7.29 5.66 8.35
N SER A 113 -7.19 6.95 8.08
CA SER A 113 -8.11 7.66 7.17
C SER A 113 -7.36 8.66 6.32
N ARG A 114 -7.98 9.10 5.23
CA ARG A 114 -7.37 10.05 4.28
C ARG A 114 -8.34 11.18 4.00
N ASN A 115 -7.79 12.38 3.81
CA ASN A 115 -8.55 13.59 3.55
C ASN A 115 -8.19 14.17 2.17
N ALA A 116 -8.91 15.21 1.77
CA ALA A 116 -8.69 15.87 0.48
C ALA A 116 -7.25 16.40 0.31
N SER A 117 -6.59 16.81 1.39
CA SER A 117 -5.19 17.27 1.34
C SER A 117 -4.23 16.12 0.99
N ALA A 118 -4.43 14.94 1.58
CA ALA A 118 -3.65 13.74 1.25
C ALA A 118 -3.84 13.33 -0.23
N PHE A 119 -5.07 13.41 -0.74
CA PHE A 119 -5.38 13.14 -2.14
C PHE A 119 -4.71 14.11 -3.10
N ARG A 120 -4.79 15.42 -2.82
CA ARG A 120 -4.10 16.43 -3.63
C ARG A 120 -2.59 16.25 -3.60
N ARG A 121 -2.03 15.90 -2.43
CA ARG A 121 -0.60 15.58 -2.31
C ARG A 121 -0.23 14.36 -3.16
N PHE A 122 -1.06 13.32 -3.19
CA PHE A 122 -0.86 12.15 -4.04
C PHE A 122 -0.86 12.51 -5.53
N GLU A 123 -1.83 13.29 -6.00
CA GLU A 123 -1.89 13.72 -7.41
C GLU A 123 -0.62 14.47 -7.82
N VAL A 124 -0.19 15.45 -7.01
CA VAL A 124 1.04 16.21 -7.27
C VAL A 124 2.25 15.29 -7.29
N LEU A 125 2.36 14.38 -6.32
CA LEU A 125 3.48 13.43 -6.23
C LEU A 125 3.53 12.53 -7.48
N ALA A 126 2.40 11.93 -7.86
CA ALA A 126 2.32 11.03 -9.00
C ALA A 126 2.72 11.74 -10.31
N ASN A 127 2.21 12.96 -10.53
CA ASN A 127 2.56 13.78 -11.70
C ASN A 127 4.05 14.15 -11.74
N LYS A 128 4.65 14.50 -10.59
CA LYS A 128 6.08 14.81 -10.52
C LYS A 128 6.95 13.59 -10.79
N VAL A 129 6.55 12.43 -10.28
CA VAL A 129 7.23 11.15 -10.55
C VAL A 129 7.15 10.79 -12.03
N GLN A 130 5.97 10.89 -12.65
CA GLN A 130 5.82 10.68 -14.10
C GLN A 130 6.75 11.61 -14.89
N GLY A 131 6.76 12.91 -14.59
CA GLY A 131 7.62 13.86 -15.29
C GLY A 131 9.13 13.58 -15.12
N ALA A 132 9.55 12.96 -14.03
CA ALA A 132 10.92 12.49 -13.86
C ALA A 132 11.21 11.24 -14.72
N ILE A 133 10.29 10.28 -14.73
CA ILE A 133 10.36 9.06 -15.55
C ILE A 133 10.44 9.43 -17.04
N ASP A 134 9.57 10.32 -17.52
CA ASP A 134 9.52 10.74 -18.92
C ASP A 134 10.83 11.41 -19.38
N LYS A 135 11.56 12.04 -18.46
CA LYS A 135 12.88 12.66 -18.70
C LYS A 135 14.06 11.70 -18.51
N GLY A 136 13.80 10.44 -18.16
CA GLY A 136 14.84 9.46 -17.86
C GLY A 136 15.60 9.74 -16.55
N VAL A 137 15.01 10.51 -15.63
CA VAL A 137 15.64 10.86 -14.36
C VAL A 137 15.40 9.74 -13.34
N PHE A 138 16.39 8.86 -13.18
CA PHE A 138 16.37 7.77 -12.21
C PHE A 138 17.56 7.92 -11.25
N LEU A 139 17.31 8.46 -10.06
CA LEU A 139 18.36 8.68 -9.06
C LEU A 139 18.62 7.42 -8.22
N PRO A 140 19.87 7.18 -7.78
CA PRO A 140 20.16 6.11 -6.85
C PRO A 140 19.47 6.35 -5.51
N SER A 141 19.00 5.27 -4.88
CA SER A 141 18.38 5.32 -3.55
C SER A 141 19.38 4.82 -2.50
N GLU A 142 20.04 5.76 -1.82
CA GLU A 142 21.15 5.47 -0.92
C GLU A 142 20.73 4.78 0.39
N THR A 143 19.51 5.03 0.87
CA THR A 143 19.06 4.62 2.21
C THR A 143 17.78 3.78 2.19
N SER A 144 17.35 3.28 1.04
CA SER A 144 16.15 2.45 0.96
C SER A 144 16.33 1.13 1.71
N PHE A 145 15.36 0.79 2.56
CA PHE A 145 15.30 -0.50 3.25
C PHE A 145 15.26 -1.69 2.29
N ALA A 146 14.80 -1.49 1.05
CA ALA A 146 14.72 -2.52 0.02
C ALA A 146 16.02 -2.72 -0.76
N CYS A 147 17.08 -1.96 -0.48
CA CYS A 147 18.33 -2.01 -1.25
C CYS A 147 19.04 -3.38 -1.17
N ALA A 148 18.85 -4.13 -0.08
CA ALA A 148 19.46 -5.44 0.11
C ALA A 148 18.97 -6.47 -0.94
N GLU A 149 17.68 -6.46 -1.26
CA GLU A 149 17.00 -7.41 -2.15
C GLU A 149 16.65 -6.80 -3.52
N CYS A 150 17.08 -5.55 -3.78
CA CYS A 150 16.75 -4.84 -5.01
C CYS A 150 17.48 -5.46 -6.23
N PRO A 151 16.76 -5.88 -7.29
CA PRO A 151 17.39 -6.43 -8.49
C PRO A 151 18.23 -5.40 -9.27
N TYR A 152 18.03 -4.11 -9.01
CA TYR A 152 18.75 -3.00 -9.65
C TYR A 152 19.92 -2.46 -8.81
N LYS A 153 20.26 -3.08 -7.67
CA LYS A 153 21.32 -2.63 -6.74
C LYS A 153 22.65 -2.34 -7.45
N ASN A 154 23.05 -3.20 -8.38
CA ASN A 154 24.29 -3.00 -9.15
C ASN A 154 24.22 -1.80 -10.10
N ARG A 155 23.04 -1.50 -10.69
CA ARG A 155 22.88 -0.29 -11.53
C ARG A 155 22.93 0.96 -10.67
N CYS A 156 22.29 0.93 -9.49
CA CYS A 156 22.34 2.00 -8.51
C CYS A 156 23.79 2.35 -8.10
N ARG A 157 24.60 1.34 -7.76
CA ARG A 157 26.03 1.51 -7.40
C ARG A 157 26.87 2.14 -8.51
N LYS A 158 26.59 1.79 -9.76
CA LYS A 158 27.33 2.24 -10.95
C LYS A 158 26.75 3.49 -11.60
N TRP A 159 25.74 4.10 -10.99
CA TRP A 159 24.96 5.19 -11.59
C TRP A 159 25.85 6.35 -12.06
N HIS A 160 26.90 6.68 -11.30
CA HIS A 160 27.84 7.75 -11.61
C HIS A 160 28.90 7.38 -12.67
N TRP A 161 29.09 6.09 -13.01
CA TRP A 161 30.16 5.65 -13.92
C TRP A 161 29.92 6.03 -15.38
N GLN A 162 28.67 6.28 -15.75
CA GLN A 162 28.28 6.67 -17.10
C GLN A 162 28.11 8.19 -17.25
N VAL A 163 28.27 8.95 -16.16
CA VAL A 163 28.08 10.39 -16.15
C VAL A 163 29.45 11.06 -16.33
N LYS A 164 29.70 11.65 -17.50
CA LYS A 164 30.79 12.62 -17.64
C LYS A 164 30.39 13.87 -16.87
N VAL A 165 30.88 14.02 -15.64
CA VAL A 165 30.77 15.29 -14.91
C VAL A 165 31.62 16.30 -15.68
N ARG A 166 30.97 17.31 -16.26
CA ARG A 166 31.65 18.47 -16.86
C ARG A 166 31.93 19.50 -15.78
#